data_AF-A0A426YKY8-F1
#
_entry.id   AF-A0A426YKY8-F1
#
_cell.length_a   1.000
_cell.length_b   1.000
_cell.length_c   1.000
_cell.angle_alpha   90.00
_cell.angle_beta   90.00
_cell.angle_gamma   90.00
#
_symmetry.space_group_name_H-M   'P 1'
#
loop_
_entity.id
_entity.type
_entity.pdbx_description
1 polymer ?
#
loop_
_entity_poly.entity_id
_entity_poly.type
_entity_poly.pdbx_seq_one_letter_code
_entity_poly.pdbx_strand_id
1 'polypeptide(L)'
;MATGIVQVVFPVLLLLSSLVAASSGFDPEKTRCVIECRGTSERGAGREQERGEEAEGERRENNPYYFGERSYEHWSRSEHGRFKVLERFSRRSELLIGIENYRLAIMEAEPETFIMPSHWDAEEVFYVMEGND
;
A
#
# COMPACT_ATOMS: atom_id res chain seq x y z
N MET A 1 -51.83 -16.53 1.04
CA MET A 1 -52.23 -15.12 0.85
C MET A 1 -52.03 -14.39 2.16
N ALA A 2 -51.02 -13.53 2.23
CA ALA A 2 -50.87 -12.50 3.24
C ALA A 2 -50.38 -11.26 2.48
N THR A 3 -51.27 -10.29 2.33
CA THR A 3 -51.06 -9.01 1.66
C THR A 3 -50.29 -8.06 2.57
N GLY A 4 -49.36 -7.30 2.01
CA GLY A 4 -48.45 -6.40 2.73
C GLY A 4 -49.04 -5.06 3.15
N ILE A 5 -48.17 -4.20 3.72
CA ILE A 5 -48.26 -2.73 3.87
C ILE A 5 -46.79 -2.29 4.12
N VAL A 6 -46.07 -1.81 3.10
CA VAL A 6 -45.85 -0.41 2.68
C VAL A 6 -45.09 0.44 3.70
N GLN A 7 -43.91 0.87 3.27
CA GLN A 7 -42.96 1.81 3.85
C GLN A 7 -43.63 3.14 4.25
N VAL A 8 -43.57 3.52 5.53
CA VAL A 8 -43.69 4.95 5.93
C VAL A 8 -42.89 5.20 7.23
N VAL A 9 -41.56 5.21 7.16
CA VAL A 9 -40.71 5.80 8.21
C VAL A 9 -39.68 6.72 7.56
N PHE A 10 -40.19 7.69 6.79
CA PHE A 10 -39.41 8.72 6.13
C PHE A 10 -40.28 9.99 6.03
N PRO A 11 -40.71 10.59 7.16
CA PRO A 11 -40.54 12.05 7.24
C PRO A 11 -40.41 12.66 8.66
N VAL A 12 -40.08 11.91 9.72
CA VAL A 12 -40.07 12.49 11.10
C VAL A 12 -38.70 13.00 11.57
N LEU A 13 -37.61 12.74 10.83
CA LEU A 13 -36.25 13.17 11.23
C LEU A 13 -35.84 14.59 10.78
N LEU A 14 -36.72 15.35 10.13
CA LEU A 14 -36.42 16.71 9.62
C LEU A 14 -36.92 17.85 10.51
N LEU A 15 -37.29 17.60 11.78
CA LEU A 15 -37.81 18.64 12.67
C LEU A 15 -37.00 18.89 13.96
N LEU A 16 -35.80 18.33 14.09
CA LEU A 16 -34.95 18.54 15.28
C LEU A 16 -33.64 19.31 15.03
N SER A 17 -33.39 19.83 13.81
CA SER A 17 -32.16 20.58 13.51
C SER A 17 -32.25 22.10 13.76
N SER A 18 -33.37 22.63 14.24
CA SER A 18 -33.61 24.08 14.33
C SER A 18 -33.30 24.72 15.68
N LEU A 19 -32.63 24.04 16.62
CA LEU A 19 -32.39 24.58 17.97
C LEU A 19 -30.95 24.53 18.48
N VAL A 20 -29.96 24.60 17.58
CA VAL A 20 -28.59 24.99 17.97
C VAL A 20 -28.09 26.12 17.08
N ALA A 21 -28.75 27.28 17.16
CA ALA A 21 -28.14 28.56 16.80
C ALA A 21 -27.82 29.31 18.10
N ALA A 22 -26.92 28.72 18.90
CA ALA A 22 -26.26 29.43 19.98
C ALA A 22 -25.22 30.37 19.37
N SER A 23 -25.57 31.65 19.37
CA SER A 23 -24.72 32.84 19.27
C SER A 23 -23.20 32.61 19.33
N SER A 24 -22.56 32.57 18.16
CA SER A 24 -21.20 33.09 17.99
C SER A 24 -21.20 33.86 16.68
N GLY A 25 -20.84 35.14 16.71
CA GLY A 25 -20.83 36.00 15.52
C GLY A 25 -20.10 35.30 14.38
N PHE A 26 -20.84 34.98 13.31
CA PHE A 26 -20.28 34.40 12.11
C PHE A 26 -19.52 35.50 11.37
N ASP A 27 -18.21 35.54 11.58
CA ASP A 27 -17.31 36.41 10.84
C ASP A 27 -16.80 35.67 9.59
N PRO A 28 -17.27 36.03 8.39
CA PRO A 28 -16.91 35.36 7.15
C PRO A 28 -15.43 35.59 6.77
N GLU A 29 -14.81 36.67 7.27
CA GLU A 29 -13.41 36.97 7.02
C GLU A 29 -12.49 36.11 7.90
N LYS A 30 -12.86 35.95 9.18
CA LYS A 30 -12.17 35.02 10.09
C LYS A 30 -12.24 33.57 9.59
N THR A 31 -13.39 33.15 9.08
CA THR A 31 -13.58 31.78 8.56
C THR A 31 -12.72 31.53 7.33
N ARG A 32 -12.63 32.51 6.43
CA ARG A 32 -11.78 32.45 5.23
C ARG A 32 -10.30 32.33 5.57
N CYS A 33 -9.81 33.16 6.49
CA CYS A 33 -8.42 33.10 6.97
C CYS A 33 -8.09 31.72 7.56
N VAL A 34 -8.97 31.14 8.38
CA VAL A 34 -8.76 29.81 8.98
C VAL A 34 -8.71 28.70 7.92
N ILE A 35 -9.57 28.74 6.90
CA ILE A 35 -9.57 27.75 5.81
C ILE A 35 -8.28 27.87 4.97
N GLU A 36 -7.86 29.10 4.67
CA GLU A 36 -6.64 29.36 3.90
C GLU A 36 -5.37 28.92 4.66
N CYS A 37 -5.28 29.22 5.96
CA CYS A 37 -4.20 28.74 6.83
C CYS A 37 -4.18 27.21 6.96
N ARG A 38 -5.36 26.55 7.06
CA ARG A 38 -5.43 25.08 7.08
C ARG A 38 -4.96 24.47 5.76
N GLY A 39 -5.45 24.99 4.62
CA GLY A 39 -5.07 24.48 3.31
C GLY A 39 -3.60 24.70 2.96
N THR A 40 -2.97 25.76 3.47
CA THR A 40 -1.52 26.01 3.30
C THR A 40 -0.67 25.14 4.21
N SER A 41 -1.08 24.92 5.47
CA SER A 41 -0.40 24.02 6.40
C SER A 41 -0.45 22.56 5.94
N GLU A 42 -1.60 22.08 5.44
CA GLU A 42 -1.76 20.71 4.94
C GLU A 42 -0.94 20.47 3.67
N ARG A 43 -0.91 21.44 2.74
CA ARG A 43 -0.06 21.36 1.53
C ARG A 43 1.43 21.48 1.83
N GLY A 44 1.80 22.26 2.85
CA GLY A 44 3.18 22.39 3.31
C GLY A 44 3.69 21.10 3.96
N ALA A 45 2.90 20.53 4.88
CA ALA A 45 3.22 19.27 5.54
C ALA A 45 3.31 18.10 4.55
N GLY A 46 2.40 18.01 3.58
CA GLY A 46 2.46 17.00 2.53
C GLY A 46 3.74 17.08 1.69
N ARG A 47 4.12 18.28 1.26
CA ARG A 47 5.36 18.48 0.47
C ARG A 47 6.65 18.20 1.25
N GLU A 48 6.68 18.54 2.53
CA GLU A 48 7.84 18.24 3.38
C GLU A 48 7.96 16.74 3.64
N GLN A 49 6.83 16.05 3.84
CA GLN A 49 6.80 14.60 3.98
C GLN A 49 7.22 13.88 2.70
N GLU A 50 6.65 14.25 1.54
CA GLU A 50 7.04 13.71 0.22
C GLU A 50 8.54 13.88 -0.04
N ARG A 51 9.09 15.07 0.23
CA ARG A 51 10.53 15.33 0.06
C ARG A 51 11.40 14.53 1.02
N GLY A 52 10.91 14.26 2.23
CA GLY A 52 11.57 13.38 3.19
C GLY A 52 11.58 11.92 2.73
N GLU A 53 10.45 11.43 2.23
CA GLU A 53 10.29 10.08 1.68
C GLU A 53 11.14 9.87 0.42
N GLU A 54 11.22 10.86 -0.47
CA GLU A 54 12.11 10.84 -1.64
C GLU A 54 13.59 10.77 -1.23
N ALA A 55 14.03 11.63 -0.30
CA ALA A 55 15.41 11.65 0.17
C ALA A 55 15.79 10.36 0.91
N GLU A 56 14.86 9.75 1.66
CA GLU A 56 15.06 8.44 2.24
C GLU A 56 15.11 7.34 1.17
N GLY A 57 14.25 7.42 0.15
CA GLY A 57 14.24 6.52 -0.99
C GLY A 57 15.59 6.52 -1.72
N GLU A 58 16.13 7.68 -2.05
CA GLU A 58 17.45 7.83 -2.67
C GLU A 58 18.58 7.28 -1.79
N ARG A 59 18.52 7.54 -0.48
CA ARG A 59 19.52 6.98 0.46
C ARG A 59 19.46 5.46 0.53
N ARG A 60 18.25 4.88 0.50
CA ARG A 60 18.05 3.43 0.48
C ARG A 60 18.49 2.83 -0.85
N GLU A 61 18.22 3.49 -1.98
CA GLU A 61 18.68 3.05 -3.29
C GLU A 61 20.21 3.05 -3.43
N ASN A 62 20.95 3.85 -2.65
CA ASN A 62 22.42 3.79 -2.61
C ASN A 62 22.99 2.80 -1.59
N ASN A 63 22.16 2.21 -0.74
CA ASN A 63 22.61 1.22 0.24
C ASN A 63 22.76 -0.17 -0.43
N PRO A 64 23.97 -0.78 -0.41
CA PRO A 64 24.21 -2.08 -1.07
C PRO A 64 23.46 -3.24 -0.42
N TYR A 65 22.96 -3.08 0.81
CA TYR A 65 22.21 -4.10 1.55
C TYR A 65 20.69 -3.95 1.42
N TYR A 66 20.21 -2.87 0.78
CA TYR A 66 18.80 -2.65 0.57
C TYR A 66 18.38 -3.09 -0.83
N PHE A 67 17.39 -3.97 -0.88
CA PHE A 67 16.76 -4.48 -2.08
C PHE A 67 15.26 -4.18 -2.03
N GLY A 68 14.82 -3.21 -2.83
CA GLY A 68 13.41 -2.84 -2.92
C GLY A 68 12.66 -3.69 -3.96
N GLU A 69 11.37 -3.41 -4.14
CA GLU A 69 10.52 -4.11 -5.12
C GLU A 69 11.10 -4.09 -6.55
N ARG A 70 11.79 -3.01 -6.92
CA ARG A 70 12.42 -2.86 -8.25
C ARG A 70 13.62 -3.77 -8.48
N SER A 71 14.20 -4.35 -7.42
CA SER A 71 15.30 -5.32 -7.52
C SER A 71 14.81 -6.73 -7.89
N TYR A 72 13.49 -6.96 -7.96
CA TYR A 72 12.93 -8.23 -8.36
C TYR A 72 12.62 -8.28 -9.86
N GLU A 73 13.00 -9.39 -10.48
CA GLU A 73 12.63 -9.73 -11.85
C GLU A 73 11.48 -10.75 -11.84
N HIS A 74 10.43 -10.48 -12.63
CA HIS A 74 9.32 -11.41 -12.77
C HIS A 74 9.69 -12.52 -13.75
N TRP A 75 9.84 -13.74 -13.25
CA TRP A 75 10.09 -14.92 -14.08
C TRP A 75 8.79 -15.52 -14.62
N SER A 76 7.71 -15.43 -13.85
CA SER A 76 6.37 -15.76 -14.35
C SER A 76 5.33 -14.81 -13.75
N ARG A 77 4.30 -14.53 -14.55
CA ARG A 77 3.14 -13.75 -14.15
C ARG A 77 1.92 -14.30 -14.84
N SER A 78 0.90 -14.61 -14.06
CA SER A 78 -0.42 -15.00 -14.53
C SER A 78 -1.48 -14.15 -13.83
N GLU A 79 -2.75 -14.36 -14.19
CA GLU A 79 -3.86 -13.80 -13.44
C GLU A 79 -3.90 -14.34 -11.99
N HIS A 80 -3.45 -15.58 -11.81
CA HIS A 80 -3.64 -16.37 -10.60
C HIS A 80 -2.41 -16.49 -9.70
N GLY A 81 -1.33 -15.78 -10.02
CA GLY A 81 -0.10 -15.90 -9.27
C GLY A 81 1.09 -15.24 -9.95
N ARG A 82 2.17 -15.10 -9.18
CA ARG A 82 3.42 -14.48 -9.60
C ARG A 82 4.62 -15.22 -9.03
N PHE A 83 5.66 -15.31 -9.83
CA PHE A 83 6.97 -15.77 -9.38
C PHE A 83 8.01 -14.70 -9.72
N LYS A 84 8.62 -14.13 -8.68
CA LYS A 84 9.62 -13.08 -8.82
C LYS A 84 10.91 -13.48 -8.11
N VAL A 85 12.04 -13.20 -8.74
CA VAL A 85 13.37 -13.57 -8.24
C VAL A 85 14.17 -12.30 -8.06
N LEU A 86 14.81 -12.17 -6.90
CA LEU A 86 15.70 -11.05 -6.64
C LEU A 86 16.89 -11.09 -7.61
N GLU A 87 17.32 -9.92 -8.06
CA GLU A 87 18.57 -9.77 -8.79
C GLU A 87 19.75 -10.41 -8.02
N ARG A 88 20.80 -10.81 -8.74
CA ARG A 88 21.99 -11.37 -8.09
C ARG A 88 22.58 -10.35 -7.12
N PHE A 89 22.94 -10.78 -5.92
CA PHE A 89 23.53 -9.90 -4.91
C PHE A 89 24.79 -9.18 -5.41
N SER A 90 25.64 -9.89 -6.16
CA SER A 90 26.86 -9.36 -6.80
C SER A 90 26.58 -8.26 -7.84
N ARG A 91 25.39 -8.23 -8.44
CA ARG A 91 24.98 -7.19 -9.40
C ARG A 91 24.81 -5.83 -8.71
N ARG A 92 24.38 -5.85 -7.44
CA ARG A 92 24.16 -4.64 -6.63
C ARG A 92 25.47 -4.11 -6.06
N SER A 93 26.34 -5.00 -5.58
CA SER A 93 27.63 -4.62 -4.99
C SER A 93 28.58 -5.82 -4.91
N GLU A 94 29.87 -5.57 -5.18
CA GLU A 94 30.94 -6.57 -5.00
C GLU A 94 31.10 -7.04 -3.55
N LEU A 95 30.63 -6.24 -2.57
CA LEU A 95 30.64 -6.61 -1.15
C LEU A 95 29.87 -7.91 -0.85
N LEU A 96 28.92 -8.27 -1.72
CA LEU A 96 28.04 -9.42 -1.54
C LEU A 96 28.45 -10.64 -2.38
N ILE A 97 29.65 -10.65 -2.97
CA ILE A 97 30.12 -11.78 -3.78
C ILE A 97 30.18 -13.11 -3.00
N GLY A 98 30.43 -13.04 -1.68
CA GLY A 98 30.46 -14.22 -0.81
C GLY A 98 29.14 -14.99 -0.74
N ILE A 99 28.03 -14.38 -1.17
CA ILE A 99 26.70 -15.00 -1.23
C ILE A 99 26.14 -15.05 -2.66
N GLU A 100 26.98 -14.91 -3.69
CA GLU A 100 26.53 -14.87 -5.09
C GLU A 100 25.78 -16.14 -5.55
N ASN A 101 26.11 -17.29 -4.95
CA ASN A 101 25.48 -18.57 -5.27
C ASN A 101 24.10 -18.74 -4.61
N TYR A 102 23.67 -17.82 -3.75
CA TYR A 102 22.33 -17.82 -3.15
C TYR A 102 21.40 -16.92 -3.94
N ARG A 103 20.16 -17.37 -4.12
CA ARG A 103 19.08 -16.60 -4.75
C ARG A 103 17.89 -16.54 -3.80
N LEU A 104 17.22 -15.39 -3.81
CA LEU A 104 15.95 -15.21 -3.12
C LEU A 104 14.84 -15.11 -4.17
N ALA A 105 13.76 -15.86 -3.96
CA ALA A 105 12.59 -15.81 -4.80
C ALA A 105 11.33 -15.73 -3.94
N ILE A 106 10.30 -15.08 -4.47
CA ILE A 106 8.97 -15.00 -3.86
C ILE A 106 8.00 -15.61 -4.87
N MET A 107 7.25 -16.59 -4.40
CA MET A 107 6.19 -17.26 -5.14
C MET A 107 4.87 -16.99 -4.44
N GLU A 108 3.90 -16.55 -5.21
CA GLU A 108 2.54 -16.28 -4.73
C GLU A 108 1.55 -16.91 -5.69
N ALA A 109 0.53 -17.55 -5.11
CA ALA A 109 -0.53 -18.22 -5.82
C ALA A 109 -1.86 -17.85 -5.15
N GLU A 110 -2.87 -17.55 -5.94
CA GLU A 110 -4.22 -17.30 -5.43
C GLU A 110 -4.85 -18.62 -4.91
N PRO A 111 -5.88 -18.55 -4.06
CA PRO A 111 -6.64 -19.73 -3.64
C PRO A 111 -7.18 -20.53 -4.83
N GLU A 112 -7.30 -21.85 -4.67
CA GLU A 112 -7.83 -22.78 -5.70
C GLU A 112 -7.02 -22.83 -7.01
N THR A 113 -5.73 -22.46 -6.94
CA THR A 113 -4.81 -22.52 -8.08
C THR A 113 -3.78 -23.63 -7.93
N PHE A 114 -3.09 -23.94 -9.02
CA PHE A 114 -2.07 -24.98 -9.04
C PHE A 114 -0.81 -24.49 -9.76
N ILE A 115 0.35 -24.79 -9.18
CA ILE A 115 1.65 -24.51 -9.78
C ILE A 115 2.08 -25.72 -10.60
N MET A 116 2.32 -25.52 -11.90
CA MET A 116 2.75 -26.60 -12.79
C MET A 116 4.09 -27.20 -12.31
N PRO A 117 4.23 -28.54 -12.26
CA PRO A 117 5.48 -29.19 -11.90
C PRO A 117 6.62 -28.70 -12.78
N SER A 118 7.69 -28.25 -12.13
CA SER A 118 8.91 -27.78 -12.76
C SER A 118 10.11 -28.13 -11.88
N HIS A 119 11.31 -28.08 -12.46
CA HIS A 119 12.56 -28.26 -11.72
C HIS A 119 13.47 -27.07 -12.00
N TRP A 120 14.29 -26.72 -11.01
CA TRP A 120 15.35 -25.74 -11.16
C TRP A 120 16.69 -26.42 -10.90
N ASP A 121 17.74 -25.89 -11.53
CA ASP A 121 19.11 -26.36 -11.30
C ASP A 121 19.70 -25.64 -10.08
N ALA A 122 19.08 -25.87 -8.92
CA ALA A 122 19.46 -25.29 -7.63
C ALA A 122 18.95 -26.17 -6.48
N GLU A 123 19.52 -26.00 -5.29
CA GLU A 123 18.96 -26.52 -4.05
C GLU A 123 18.02 -25.47 -3.44
N GLU A 124 16.81 -25.86 -3.05
CA GLU A 124 15.81 -24.92 -2.52
C GLU A 124 15.45 -25.16 -1.05
N VAL A 125 15.23 -24.06 -0.34
CA VAL A 125 14.61 -24.04 0.99
C VAL A 125 13.39 -23.13 0.92
N PHE A 126 12.21 -23.69 1.20
CA PHE A 126 10.95 -22.96 1.18
C PHE A 126 10.54 -22.51 2.58
N TYR A 127 10.01 -21.29 2.67
CA TYR A 127 9.38 -20.74 3.87
C TYR A 127 8.01 -20.18 3.48
N VAL A 128 6.95 -20.71 4.10
CA VAL A 128 5.58 -20.25 3.89
C VAL A 128 5.35 -18.99 4.72
N MET A 129 5.26 -17.84 4.06
CA MET A 129 5.03 -16.56 4.73
C MET A 129 3.56 -16.38 5.15
N GLU A 130 2.65 -16.81 4.27
CA GLU A 130 1.21 -16.69 4.43
C GLU A 130 0.52 -17.83 3.67
N GLY A 131 -0.63 -18.28 4.18
CA GLY A 131 -1.35 -19.44 3.68
C GLY A 131 -1.08 -20.69 4.51
N ASN A 132 -1.79 -21.75 4.17
CA ASN A 132 -1.66 -23.06 4.81
C ASN A 132 -1.35 -24.09 3.73
N ASP A 133 -0.55 -25.10 4.11
CA ASP A 133 -0.26 -26.29 3.30
C ASP A 133 -1.45 -27.26 3.22
#